data_AF-A0A087EC39-F1
#
_entry.id   AF-A0A087EC39-F1
#
_cell.length_a   1.000
_cell.length_b   1.000
_cell.length_c   1.000
_cell.angle_alpha   90.00
_cell.angle_beta   90.00
_cell.angle_gamma   90.00
#
_symmetry.space_group_name_H-M   'P 1'
#
loop_
_entity.id
_entity.type
_entity.pdbx_description
1 polymer ?
#
loop_
_entity_poly.entity_id
_entity_poly.type
_entity_poly.pdbx_seq_one_letter_code
_entity_poly.pdbx_strand_id
1 'polypeptide(L)' 'MSLSWVRARHEALARDVMTIHAHRFMAVYGYRKTLIQLRRQGWVGVGRDQVLGVMRSLGVQGVRRGRTPGDHAAREK' A
#
# COMPACT_ATOMS: atom_id res chain seq x y z
N MET A 1 18.62 -8.09 16.03
CA MET A 1 18.44 -7.73 14.59
C MET A 1 19.08 -6.37 14.38
N SER A 2 20.07 -6.24 13.49
CA SER A 2 20.81 -4.96 13.31
C SER A 2 19.98 -3.92 12.56
N LEU A 3 20.15 -2.64 12.91
CA LEU A 3 19.49 -1.50 12.25
C LEU A 3 19.77 -1.45 10.74
N SER A 4 20.97 -1.84 10.33
CA SER A 4 21.38 -1.87 8.92
C SER A 4 20.55 -2.84 8.09
N TRP A 5 20.22 -4.01 8.64
CA TRP A 5 19.38 -5.01 7.97
C TRP A 5 17.92 -4.56 7.86
N VAL A 6 17.38 -3.96 8.93
CA VAL A 6 16.01 -3.42 8.93
C VAL A 6 15.87 -2.35 7.87
N ARG A 7 16.86 -1.46 7.76
CA ARG A 7 16.90 -0.42 6.74
C ARG A 7 16.99 -1.00 5.33
N ALA A 8 17.93 -1.92 5.08
CA ALA A 8 18.08 -2.56 3.78
C ALA A 8 16.80 -3.30 3.34
N ARG A 9 16.14 -3.99 4.29
CA ARG A 9 14.86 -4.67 4.04
C ARG A 9 13.74 -3.68 3.72
N HIS A 10 13.67 -2.55 4.43
CA HIS A 10 12.71 -1.49 4.15
C HIS A 10 12.94 -0.86 2.78
N GLU A 11 14.20 -0.59 2.42
CA GLU A 11 14.57 -0.04 1.11
C GLU A 11 14.23 -1.00 -0.04
N ALA A 12 14.49 -2.31 0.13
CA ALA A 12 14.07 -3.33 -0.83
C ALA A 12 12.54 -3.39 -0.98
N LEU A 13 11.81 -3.35 0.14
CA LEU A 13 10.35 -3.34 0.12
C LEU A 13 9.80 -2.08 -0.59
N ALA A 14 10.39 -0.92 -0.35
CA ALA A 14 10.00 0.33 -1.00
C ALA A 14 10.20 0.26 -2.53
N ARG A 15 11.32 -0.32 -2.99
CA ARG A 15 11.60 -0.49 -4.41
C ARG A 15 10.57 -1.39 -5.10
N ASP A 16 10.21 -2.51 -4.47
CA ASP A 16 9.21 -3.42 -5.03
C ASP A 16 7.80 -2.81 -5.01
N VAL A 17 7.45 -2.06 -3.95
CA VAL A 17 6.19 -1.30 -3.91
C VAL A 17 6.12 -0.28 -5.05
N MET A 18 7.19 0.47 -5.32
CA MET A 18 7.21 1.41 -6.45
C MET A 18 7.14 0.69 -7.81
N THR A 19 7.82 -0.45 -7.95
CA THR A 19 7.80 -1.26 -9.17
C THR A 19 6.40 -1.78 -9.46
N ILE A 20 5.70 -2.26 -8.42
CA ILE A 20 4.29 -2.62 -8.49
C ILE A 20 3.47 -1.39 -8.91
N HIS A 21 3.64 -0.24 -8.23
CA HIS A 21 2.84 0.96 -8.48
C HIS A 21 3.02 1.56 -9.88
N ALA A 22 4.19 1.40 -10.50
CA ALA A 22 4.48 1.86 -11.86
C ALA A 22 3.66 1.14 -12.95
N HIS A 23 3.04 0.00 -12.64
CA HIS A 23 2.16 -0.70 -13.59
C HIS A 23 0.84 0.07 -13.78
N ARG A 24 0.36 0.20 -15.02
CA ARG A 24 -0.76 1.09 -15.43
C ARG A 24 -2.07 0.99 -14.65
N PHE A 25 -2.32 -0.12 -13.94
CA PHE A 25 -3.53 -0.34 -13.13
C PHE A 25 -3.29 -0.28 -11.61
N MET A 26 -2.04 -0.15 -11.18
CA MET A 26 -1.63 -0.29 -9.78
C MET A 26 -1.83 0.98 -8.96
N ALA A 27 -2.11 2.13 -9.59
CA ALA A 27 -2.64 3.31 -8.91
C ALA A 27 -3.99 3.05 -8.20
N VAL A 28 -4.76 2.05 -8.64
CA VAL A 28 -6.01 1.62 -7.98
C VAL A 28 -5.74 0.77 -6.73
N TYR A 29 -4.54 0.18 -6.61
CA TYR A 29 -4.26 -0.79 -5.57
C TYR A 29 -3.88 -0.08 -4.27
N GLY A 30 -4.72 -0.27 -3.25
CA GLY A 30 -4.35 0.05 -1.87
C GLY A 30 -3.44 -1.02 -1.27
N TYR A 31 -2.92 -0.74 -0.08
CA TYR A 31 -1.96 -1.59 0.65
C TYR A 31 -2.36 -3.07 0.75
N ARG A 32 -3.66 -3.41 0.79
CA ARG A 32 -4.13 -4.82 0.85
C ARG A 32 -3.80 -5.58 -0.42
N LYS A 33 -4.03 -4.97 -1.59
CA LYS A 33 -3.74 -5.61 -2.87
C LYS A 33 -2.24 -5.62 -3.15
N THR A 34 -1.53 -4.56 -2.76
CA THR A 34 -0.06 -4.52 -2.81
C THR A 34 0.55 -5.64 -1.96
N LEU A 35 0.03 -5.90 -0.75
CA LEU A 35 0.47 -7.02 0.10
C LEU A 35 0.27 -8.38 -0.59
N ILE A 36 -0.86 -8.61 -1.25
CA ILE A 36 -1.11 -9.85 -1.99
C ILE A 36 -0.08 -10.00 -3.13
N GLN A 37 0.22 -8.91 -3.86
CA GLN A 37 1.18 -8.95 -4.95
C GLN A 37 2.61 -9.21 -4.45
N LEU A 38 3.02 -8.57 -3.35
CA LEU A 38 4.31 -8.83 -2.71
C LEU A 38 4.45 -10.30 -2.28
N ARG A 39 3.37 -10.89 -1.73
CA ARG A 39 3.34 -12.33 -1.40
C ARG A 39 3.51 -13.21 -2.64
N ARG A 40 2.91 -12.83 -3.78
CA ARG A 40 3.10 -13.55 -5.06
C ARG A 40 4.52 -13.44 -5.60
N GLN A 41 5.24 -12.37 -5.24
CA GLN A 41 6.67 -12.19 -5.55
C GLN A 41 7.59 -12.89 -4.55
N GLY A 42 7.04 -13.58 -3.53
CA GLY A 42 7.82 -14.35 -2.56
C GLY A 42 8.18 -13.62 -1.27
N TRP A 43 7.66 -12.41 -1.02
CA TRP A 43 7.89 -11.74 0.26
C TRP A 43 7.24 -12.49 1.41
N VAL A 44 8.05 -12.87 2.40
CA VAL A 44 7.64 -13.54 3.64
C VAL A 44 7.80 -12.62 4.85
N GLY A 45 6.83 -12.69 5.78
CA GLY A 45 6.85 -11.92 7.03
C GLY A 45 6.64 -10.41 6.86
N VAL A 46 6.10 -9.95 5.71
CA VAL A 46 5.68 -8.55 5.53
C VAL A 46 4.23 -8.39 5.99
N GLY A 47 4.03 -7.46 6.92
CA GLY A 47 2.72 -7.13 7.47
C GLY A 47 1.98 -6.05 6.70
N ARG A 48 0.67 -6.01 6.90
CA ARG A 48 -0.24 -4.99 6.34
C ARG A 48 0.23 -3.57 6.66
N ASP A 49 0.58 -3.32 7.92
CA ASP A 49 0.93 -1.98 8.40
C ASP A 49 2.33 -1.57 7.95
N GLN A 50 3.24 -2.53 7.70
CA GLN A 50 4.54 -2.26 7.06
C GLN A 50 4.34 -1.78 5.61
N VAL A 51 3.48 -2.46 4.84
CA VAL A 51 3.15 -2.04 3.46
C VAL A 51 2.48 -0.67 3.48
N LEU A 52 1.53 -0.44 4.40
CA LEU A 52 0.88 0.86 4.56
C LEU A 52 1.89 1.98 4.88
N GLY A 53 2.83 1.72 5.80
CA GLY A 53 3.87 2.68 6.17
C GLY A 53 4.78 3.04 5.00
N VAL A 54 5.25 2.05 4.25
CA VAL A 54 6.07 2.25 3.04
C VAL A 54 5.30 3.01 1.96
N MET A 55 4.04 2.67 1.72
CA MET A 55 3.23 3.40 0.76
C MET A 55 3.05 4.87 1.16
N ARG A 56 2.81 5.15 2.46
CA ARG A 56 2.73 6.53 2.97
C ARG A 56 4.06 7.28 2.83
N SER A 57 5.20 6.65 3.13
CA SER A 57 6.51 7.31 3.02
C SER A 57 6.88 7.63 1.56
N LEU A 58 6.37 6.83 0.61
CA LEU A 58 6.53 7.05 -0.83
C LEU A 58 5.48 8.01 -1.41
N GLY A 59 4.53 8.50 -0.62
CA GLY A 59 3.44 9.36 -1.10
C GLY A 59 2.44 8.67 -2.03
N VAL A 60 2.41 7.33 -2.06
CA VAL A 60 1.51 6.56 -2.92
C VAL A 60 0.30 6.07 -2.15
N GLN A 61 -0.87 6.16 -2.77
CA GLN A 61 -2.11 5.65 -2.22
C GLN A 61 -2.92 4.96 -3.30
N GLY A 62 -3.59 3.87 -2.94
CA GLY A 62 -4.59 3.27 -3.82
C GLY A 62 -5.85 4.10 -3.87
N VAL A 63 -6.53 4.12 -5.01
CA VAL A 63 -7.86 4.73 -5.14
C VAL A 63 -8.83 4.14 -4.10
N ARG A 64 -9.35 4.99 -3.22
CA ARG A 64 -10.49 4.64 -2.36
C ARG A 64 -11.72 4.66 -3.26
N ARG A 65 -12.27 3.49 -3.58
CA ARG A 65 -13.58 3.43 -4.27
C ARG A 65 -14.60 4.10 -3.36
N GLY A 66 -15.32 5.07 -3.91
CA GLY A 66 -16.18 5.98 -3.17
C GLY A 66 -17.15 5.26 -2.25
N ARG A 67 -17.31 5.80 -1.04
CA ARG A 67 -18.57 5.75 -0.32
C ARG A 67 -19.61 6.30 -1.29
N THR A 68 -20.71 5.59 -1.56
CA THR A 68 -21.83 6.17 -2.30
C THR A 68 -22.19 7.50 -1.62
N PRO A 69 -22.19 8.65 -2.32
CA PRO A 69 -22.78 9.86 -1.79
C PRO A 69 -24.31 9.64 -1.83
N GLY A 70 -24.82 8.95 -0.81
CA GLY A 70 -26.22 8.55 -0.75
C GLY A 70 -26.78 8.46 0.66
N ASP A 71 -26.06 8.93 1.69
CA ASP A 71 -26.57 8.89 3.07
C ASP A 71 -26.10 10.06 3.96
N HIS A 72 -25.66 11.17 3.34
CA HIS A 72 -25.51 12.47 4.02
C HIS A 72 -26.40 13.55 3.39
N ALA A 73 -27.40 13.12 2.60
CA ALA A 73 -28.51 13.97 2.16
C ALA A 73 -29.74 13.84 3.08
N ALA A 74 -29.63 13.11 4.19
CA ALA A 74 -30.48 13.34 5.36
C ALA A 74 -29.90 14.52 6.16
N ARG A 75 -29.94 15.70 5.52
CA ARG A 75 -29.64 16.98 6.15
C ARG A 75 -30.67 17.24 7.24
N GLU A 76 -30.19 17.70 8.38
CA GLU A 76 -30.56 19.02 8.90
C GLU A 76 -32.00 19.45 8.53
N LYS A 77 -32.94 19.05 9.39
CA LYS A 77 -33.99 19.92 9.93
C LYS A 77 -34.07 19.68 11.43
#